data_AF-A0A2E8XP86-F1
#
_entry.id   AF-A0A2E8XP86-F1
#
_cell.length_a   1.000
_cell.length_b   1.000
_cell.length_c   1.000
_cell.angle_alpha   90.00
_cell.angle_beta   90.00
_cell.angle_gamma   90.00
#
_symmetry.space_group_name_H-M   'P 1'
#
loop_
_entity.id
_entity.type
_entity.pdbx_description
1 polymer ?
#
loop_
_entity_poly.entity_id
_entity_poly.type
_entity_poly.pdbx_seq_one_letter_code
_entity_poly.pdbx_strand_id
1 'polypeptide(L)'
;MSEHVFMYHQRSLYGPRLRTGLAGLGLLSLALTTSAHAQTPAGEIDTTLGGPAVAMDTNKNGVIDRDEAKGPAASNFDTINLNKSGTLDGAELRHFFLGGPRPETKGASAPAQAEPLAGPAVAMDTNTNGVIEKEEALGPAAANFDTIDLDKSGTLDGSELRFFFRGGPRPGGPADAAPAQGGSQSAGAPQGGPPPATVVLDEVVEETIGQTTPVIGRIVARQSGPIAARVSGAVVDMRVEVGDRVETGDILATIDLERMQLERDRYAAIVTQQTANLTAARADLEKKRNELKRQEGIRNSAAFSQARFEDSTQEVAVQTGVVAETRAQLSQARTQLKRAKRDLADTEVRAPFPGVVSATHTEVGAYLSVGNPVATVINDQDLEIEADVPTIRIEGLASGDNVNVRLNPSLTVQTELRAIIPAENPRTRTRPVRFTTNFAGLGLPLADNQSVTVLVPVGGSRNAVTVSKDAVIERNGQNMVFLANTGRAQPRPITVGEATGSRLVVISGLVPGDKVVVRGNEGLRPGQGLRDIGEQDRPANGRGGG
;
A
#
# COMPACT_ATOMS: atom_id res chain seq x y z
N MET A 1 -31.25 3.18 67.01
CA MET A 1 -31.93 3.30 65.70
C MET A 1 -31.01 2.64 64.69
N SER A 2 -30.90 1.32 64.75
CA SER A 2 -31.65 0.34 63.92
C SER A 2 -30.97 0.19 62.55
N GLU A 3 -30.13 -0.84 62.37
CA GLU A 3 -30.49 -2.18 61.83
C GLU A 3 -30.77 -2.12 60.31
N HIS A 4 -30.29 -3.00 59.42
CA HIS A 4 -30.06 -4.44 59.53
C HIS A 4 -29.09 -4.95 58.44
N VAL A 5 -28.37 -6.01 58.82
CA VAL A 5 -27.64 -7.01 58.02
C VAL A 5 -28.62 -8.10 57.51
N PHE A 6 -28.36 -8.74 56.36
CA PHE A 6 -28.54 -10.19 56.02
C PHE A 6 -28.27 -10.38 54.51
N MET A 7 -27.22 -11.06 54.01
CA MET A 7 -26.89 -12.50 53.96
C MET A 7 -27.77 -13.41 53.05
N TYR A 8 -27.07 -14.09 52.11
CA TYR A 8 -27.18 -15.51 51.67
C TYR A 8 -27.82 -15.95 50.32
N HIS A 9 -26.97 -16.67 49.55
CA HIS A 9 -27.17 -17.92 48.74
C HIS A 9 -27.96 -17.88 47.42
N GLN A 10 -27.34 -18.18 46.25
CA GLN A 10 -26.91 -19.46 45.63
C GLN A 10 -28.01 -20.25 44.86
N ARG A 11 -27.68 -20.52 43.58
CA ARG A 11 -27.99 -21.69 42.71
C ARG A 11 -29.36 -21.88 42.01
N SER A 12 -29.29 -21.81 40.68
CA SER A 12 -29.43 -22.95 39.72
C SER A 12 -30.83 -23.46 39.25
N LEU A 13 -30.98 -23.45 37.91
CA LEU A 13 -31.60 -24.47 37.00
C LEU A 13 -33.09 -24.40 36.54
N TYR A 14 -33.21 -24.68 35.22
CA TYR A 14 -34.33 -25.21 34.39
C TYR A 14 -35.50 -24.30 33.93
N GLY A 15 -35.71 -24.22 32.60
CA GLY A 15 -36.90 -23.68 31.89
C GLY A 15 -38.10 -24.65 31.90
N PRO A 16 -39.09 -24.65 30.95
CA PRO A 16 -39.18 -23.99 29.64
C PRO A 16 -40.61 -23.44 29.27
N ARG A 17 -40.88 -23.22 27.96
CA ARG A 17 -42.16 -22.95 27.22
C ARG A 17 -42.46 -21.47 26.93
N LEU A 18 -43.00 -21.02 25.79
CA LEU A 18 -43.55 -21.58 24.54
C LEU A 18 -43.82 -20.41 23.57
N ARG A 19 -43.62 -20.63 22.25
CA ARG A 19 -44.35 -20.09 21.05
C ARG A 19 -44.39 -18.56 20.86
N THR A 20 -44.23 -17.93 19.69
CA THR A 20 -44.54 -18.18 18.26
C THR A 20 -43.72 -17.11 17.49
N GLY A 21 -43.00 -17.36 16.40
CA GLY A 21 -43.46 -17.78 15.08
C GLY A 21 -43.44 -16.59 14.12
N LEU A 22 -42.51 -16.54 13.16
CA LEU A 22 -42.70 -15.94 11.83
C LEU A 22 -41.54 -16.31 10.88
N ALA A 23 -41.90 -16.42 9.60
CA ALA A 23 -41.19 -17.06 8.50
C ALA A 23 -40.03 -16.24 7.89
N GLY A 24 -39.18 -16.91 7.10
CA GLY A 24 -38.41 -16.25 6.03
C GLY A 24 -37.05 -16.88 5.68
N LEU A 25 -36.99 -17.50 4.50
CA LEU A 25 -35.82 -17.70 3.61
C LEU A 25 -34.51 -18.28 4.17
N GLY A 26 -34.27 -19.56 3.90
CA GLY A 26 -32.97 -20.22 4.04
C GLY A 26 -32.24 -20.32 2.69
N LEU A 27 -31.04 -19.74 2.65
CA LEU A 27 -30.06 -19.69 1.57
C LEU A 27 -29.65 -21.06 1.01
N LEU A 28 -29.50 -21.14 -0.33
CA LEU A 28 -28.83 -22.24 -1.01
C LEU A 28 -27.31 -22.00 -0.99
N SER A 29 -26.59 -22.83 -0.24
CA SER A 29 -25.12 -22.81 -0.15
C SER A 29 -24.48 -23.22 -1.49
N LEU A 30 -23.63 -22.37 -2.04
CA LEU A 30 -22.80 -22.67 -3.21
C LEU A 30 -21.49 -23.31 -2.71
N ALA A 31 -21.33 -24.61 -2.93
CA ALA A 31 -20.06 -25.32 -2.74
C ALA A 31 -19.19 -25.12 -3.99
N LEU A 32 -18.05 -24.42 -3.86
CA LEU A 32 -17.01 -24.40 -4.89
C LEU A 32 -16.27 -25.74 -4.87
N THR A 33 -16.50 -26.59 -5.87
CA THR A 33 -15.57 -27.67 -6.23
C THR A 33 -14.56 -27.12 -7.24
N THR A 34 -13.31 -26.99 -6.80
CA THR A 34 -12.13 -26.73 -7.64
C THR A 34 -11.89 -27.92 -8.57
N SER A 35 -12.01 -27.69 -9.88
CA SER A 35 -11.52 -28.61 -10.92
C SER A 35 -10.36 -27.96 -11.67
N ALA A 36 -9.25 -28.70 -11.73
CA ALA A 36 -7.97 -28.29 -12.30
C ALA A 36 -8.08 -27.88 -13.78
N HIS A 37 -7.50 -26.72 -14.11
CA HIS A 37 -7.29 -26.28 -15.49
C HIS A 37 -5.95 -26.81 -16.02
N ALA A 38 -6.01 -27.72 -16.98
CA ALA A 38 -4.90 -28.00 -17.89
C ALA A 38 -4.89 -26.91 -18.98
N GLN A 39 -3.70 -26.36 -19.28
CA GLN A 39 -3.48 -25.37 -20.33
C GLN A 39 -3.60 -26.00 -21.73
N THR A 40 -4.51 -25.47 -22.55
CA THR A 40 -4.57 -25.70 -24.01
C THR A 40 -4.04 -24.46 -24.75
N PRO A 41 -3.28 -24.63 -25.85
CA PRO A 41 -2.72 -23.50 -26.60
C PRO A 41 -3.80 -22.70 -27.34
N ALA A 42 -3.59 -21.40 -27.45
CA ALA A 42 -4.50 -20.46 -28.11
C ALA A 42 -4.58 -20.73 -29.63
N GLY A 43 -5.78 -21.00 -30.14
CA GLY A 43 -6.06 -21.06 -31.58
C GLY A 43 -7.21 -21.96 -32.02
N GLU A 44 -7.69 -22.87 -31.16
CA GLU A 44 -8.79 -23.78 -31.50
C GLU A 44 -10.04 -23.40 -30.69
N ILE A 45 -11.11 -22.97 -31.37
CA ILE A 45 -12.40 -22.72 -30.70
C ILE A 45 -12.93 -24.09 -30.29
N ASP A 46 -12.88 -24.38 -28.99
CA ASP A 46 -13.56 -25.55 -28.44
C ASP A 46 -15.04 -25.48 -28.83
N THR A 47 -15.53 -26.44 -29.60
CA THR A 47 -16.94 -26.56 -30.03
C THR A 47 -17.72 -27.55 -29.16
N THR A 48 -17.06 -28.17 -28.17
CA THR A 48 -17.68 -29.19 -27.33
C THR A 48 -18.72 -28.59 -26.39
N LEU A 49 -19.82 -29.30 -26.17
CA LEU A 49 -20.86 -28.91 -25.22
C LEU A 49 -20.31 -28.93 -23.79
N GLY A 50 -20.54 -27.86 -23.05
CA GLY A 50 -20.12 -27.72 -21.66
C GLY A 50 -21.29 -27.50 -20.71
N GLY A 51 -21.13 -27.93 -19.45
CA GLY A 51 -22.10 -27.64 -18.38
C GLY A 51 -23.50 -28.22 -18.64
N PRO A 52 -24.59 -27.45 -18.39
CA PRO A 52 -25.96 -27.95 -18.54
C PRO A 52 -26.34 -28.40 -19.96
N ALA A 53 -25.62 -27.94 -20.99
CA ALA A 53 -25.89 -28.29 -22.38
C ALA A 53 -25.59 -29.78 -22.69
N VAL A 54 -24.62 -30.39 -22.01
CA VAL A 54 -24.32 -31.84 -22.16
C VAL A 54 -25.51 -32.71 -21.79
N ALA A 55 -26.34 -32.26 -20.85
CA ALA A 55 -27.54 -32.99 -20.43
C ALA A 55 -28.74 -32.77 -21.37
N MET A 56 -28.65 -31.83 -22.33
CA MET A 56 -29.69 -31.57 -23.32
C MET A 56 -29.51 -32.42 -24.57
N ASP A 57 -28.27 -32.70 -24.98
CA ASP A 57 -27.90 -33.61 -26.06
C ASP A 57 -28.30 -35.06 -25.71
N THR A 58 -29.49 -35.47 -26.14
CA THR A 58 -30.08 -36.77 -25.75
C THR A 58 -29.56 -37.88 -26.65
N ASN A 59 -29.27 -37.56 -27.91
CA ASN A 59 -28.76 -38.50 -28.91
C ASN A 59 -27.22 -38.63 -28.89
N LYS A 60 -26.52 -37.79 -28.12
CA LYS A 60 -25.06 -37.75 -27.91
C LYS A 60 -24.26 -37.46 -29.18
N ASN A 61 -24.81 -36.65 -30.09
CA ASN A 61 -24.15 -36.28 -31.33
C ASN A 61 -23.18 -35.08 -31.17
N GLY A 62 -23.11 -34.48 -29.97
CA GLY A 62 -22.20 -33.38 -29.64
C GLY A 62 -22.72 -32.00 -30.02
N VAL A 63 -23.96 -31.87 -30.49
CA VAL A 63 -24.67 -30.62 -30.78
C VAL A 63 -26.08 -30.68 -30.20
N ILE A 64 -26.79 -29.55 -30.14
CA ILE A 64 -28.17 -29.49 -29.66
C ILE A 64 -29.10 -29.26 -30.84
N ASP A 65 -29.95 -30.26 -31.11
CA ASP A 65 -31.02 -30.12 -32.09
C ASP A 65 -32.17 -29.25 -31.53
N ARG A 66 -32.99 -28.70 -32.42
CA ARG A 66 -34.11 -27.81 -32.04
C ARG A 66 -35.10 -28.47 -31.07
N ASP A 67 -35.30 -29.78 -31.23
CA ASP A 67 -36.21 -30.57 -30.39
C ASP A 67 -35.59 -30.95 -29.04
N GLU A 68 -34.27 -30.86 -28.91
CA GLU A 68 -33.51 -31.14 -27.68
C GLU A 68 -33.28 -29.87 -26.83
N ALA A 69 -33.35 -28.69 -27.46
CA ALA A 69 -33.17 -27.42 -26.80
C ALA A 69 -34.23 -27.18 -25.70
N LYS A 70 -33.78 -26.73 -24.52
CA LYS A 70 -34.65 -26.42 -23.37
C LYS A 70 -34.40 -25.02 -22.83
N GLY A 71 -35.44 -24.42 -22.25
CA GLY A 71 -35.35 -23.13 -21.56
C GLY A 71 -34.93 -21.97 -22.49
N PRO A 72 -33.98 -21.11 -22.10
CA PRO A 72 -33.56 -19.98 -22.91
C PRO A 72 -32.95 -20.36 -24.27
N ALA A 73 -32.36 -21.56 -24.39
CA ALA A 73 -31.82 -22.05 -25.67
C ALA A 73 -32.94 -22.40 -26.68
N ALA A 74 -34.07 -22.92 -26.21
CA ALA A 74 -35.22 -23.22 -27.07
C ALA A 74 -35.89 -21.94 -27.60
N SER A 75 -36.07 -20.94 -26.72
CA SER A 75 -36.73 -19.69 -27.07
C SER A 75 -35.90 -18.77 -27.97
N ASN A 76 -34.58 -18.97 -28.03
CA ASN A 76 -33.67 -18.14 -28.82
C ASN A 76 -32.88 -18.97 -29.85
N PHE A 77 -33.36 -20.15 -30.24
CA PHE A 77 -32.60 -21.10 -31.06
C PHE A 77 -32.04 -20.47 -32.34
N ASP A 78 -32.86 -19.71 -33.07
CA ASP A 78 -32.43 -19.07 -34.33
C ASP A 78 -31.49 -17.88 -34.11
N THR A 79 -31.57 -17.25 -32.93
CA THR A 79 -30.69 -16.15 -32.54
C THR A 79 -29.31 -16.68 -32.11
N ILE A 80 -29.27 -17.88 -31.55
CA ILE A 80 -28.05 -18.56 -31.11
C ILE A 80 -27.36 -19.27 -32.29
N ASN A 81 -28.13 -19.82 -33.23
CA ASN A 81 -27.62 -20.50 -34.43
C ASN A 81 -27.09 -19.50 -35.46
N LEU A 82 -25.92 -18.94 -35.18
CA LEU A 82 -25.32 -17.88 -35.97
C LEU A 82 -24.86 -18.38 -37.35
N ASN A 83 -24.51 -19.67 -37.45
CA ASN A 83 -24.07 -20.28 -38.70
C ASN A 83 -25.22 -20.92 -39.53
N LYS A 84 -26.46 -20.85 -39.04
CA LYS A 84 -27.67 -21.44 -39.66
C LYS A 84 -27.54 -22.93 -40.00
N SER A 85 -26.72 -23.67 -39.24
CA SER A 85 -26.49 -25.10 -39.44
C SER A 85 -27.70 -25.98 -39.12
N GLY A 86 -28.70 -25.45 -38.42
CA GLY A 86 -29.87 -26.18 -37.92
C GLY A 86 -29.67 -26.84 -36.55
N THR A 87 -28.45 -26.86 -36.01
CA THR A 87 -28.10 -27.36 -34.67
C THR A 87 -27.30 -26.30 -33.90
N LEU A 88 -27.18 -26.41 -32.57
CA LEU A 88 -26.36 -25.50 -31.75
C LEU A 88 -25.13 -26.22 -31.21
N ASP A 89 -23.94 -25.68 -31.43
CA ASP A 89 -22.72 -26.20 -30.83
C ASP A 89 -22.34 -25.51 -29.51
N GLY A 90 -21.31 -26.03 -28.83
CA GLY A 90 -20.85 -25.47 -27.56
C GLY A 90 -20.31 -24.06 -27.68
N ALA A 91 -19.77 -23.66 -28.84
CA ALA A 91 -19.23 -22.33 -29.06
C ALA A 91 -20.35 -21.29 -29.20
N GLU A 92 -21.41 -21.60 -29.95
CA GLU A 92 -22.60 -20.75 -30.10
C GLU A 92 -23.32 -20.54 -28.76
N LEU A 93 -23.50 -21.61 -27.98
CA LEU A 93 -24.11 -21.52 -26.65
C LEU A 93 -23.25 -20.69 -25.68
N ARG A 94 -21.94 -20.87 -25.67
CA ARG A 94 -21.03 -20.06 -24.84
C ARG A 94 -21.02 -18.59 -25.26
N HIS A 95 -21.04 -18.32 -26.56
CA HIS A 95 -21.12 -16.95 -27.06
C HIS A 95 -22.38 -16.25 -26.52
N PHE A 96 -23.55 -16.90 -26.62
CA PHE A 96 -24.81 -16.32 -26.19
C PHE A 96 -24.93 -16.15 -24.66
N PHE A 97 -24.53 -17.15 -23.87
CA PHE A 97 -24.72 -17.11 -22.40
C PHE A 97 -23.57 -16.49 -21.63
N LEU A 98 -22.34 -16.57 -22.15
CA LEU A 98 -21.11 -16.19 -21.42
C LEU A 98 -20.32 -15.08 -22.13
N GLY A 99 -20.72 -14.65 -23.34
CA GLY A 99 -20.11 -13.52 -24.05
C GLY A 99 -18.74 -13.82 -24.69
N GLY A 100 -18.47 -15.06 -25.10
CA GLY A 100 -17.22 -15.47 -25.78
C GLY A 100 -17.06 -14.94 -27.22
N PRO A 101 -15.96 -15.22 -27.93
CA PRO A 101 -15.77 -14.84 -29.34
C PRO A 101 -16.79 -15.51 -30.27
N ARG A 102 -17.15 -14.85 -31.39
CA ARG A 102 -18.17 -15.33 -32.34
C ARG A 102 -17.62 -16.51 -33.18
N PRO A 103 -18.30 -17.66 -33.28
CA PRO A 103 -17.83 -18.81 -34.06
C PRO A 103 -17.91 -18.57 -35.57
N GLU A 104 -16.94 -19.12 -36.33
CA GLU A 104 -16.80 -18.94 -37.78
C GLU A 104 -17.89 -19.68 -38.59
N THR A 105 -18.44 -19.03 -39.60
CA THR A 105 -19.44 -19.58 -40.52
C THR A 105 -18.78 -20.25 -41.73
N LYS A 106 -18.97 -21.56 -41.91
CA LYS A 106 -18.52 -22.28 -43.12
C LYS A 106 -19.52 -22.10 -44.25
N GLY A 107 -19.19 -21.25 -45.24
CA GLY A 107 -19.90 -21.21 -46.52
C GLY A 107 -19.19 -20.33 -47.54
N ALA A 108 -18.95 -20.89 -48.75
CA ALA A 108 -18.42 -20.27 -49.97
C ALA A 108 -16.90 -19.95 -50.03
N SER A 109 -16.18 -20.74 -50.84
CA SER A 109 -14.77 -20.60 -51.17
C SER A 109 -14.49 -19.43 -52.12
N ALA A 110 -13.54 -18.56 -51.76
CA ALA A 110 -13.02 -17.48 -52.60
C ALA A 110 -12.36 -18.00 -53.90
N PRO A 111 -12.43 -17.26 -55.03
CA PRO A 111 -11.66 -17.56 -56.23
C PRO A 111 -10.16 -17.42 -55.95
N ALA A 112 -9.36 -18.34 -56.51
CA ALA A 112 -8.01 -18.69 -56.07
C ALA A 112 -6.89 -17.62 -56.26
N GLN A 113 -7.21 -16.34 -56.45
CA GLN A 113 -6.22 -15.27 -56.68
C GLN A 113 -6.54 -13.90 -56.01
N ALA A 114 -7.58 -13.79 -55.19
CA ALA A 114 -7.96 -12.52 -54.55
C ALA A 114 -7.16 -12.21 -53.26
N GLU A 115 -6.68 -10.98 -53.07
CA GLU A 115 -6.08 -10.55 -51.80
C GLU A 115 -7.15 -10.36 -50.70
N PRO A 116 -6.83 -10.67 -49.42
CA PRO A 116 -7.81 -10.59 -48.34
C PRO A 116 -8.28 -9.16 -48.07
N LEU A 117 -9.59 -9.02 -47.87
CA LEU A 117 -10.24 -7.78 -47.45
C LEU A 117 -9.68 -7.30 -46.09
N ALA A 118 -9.60 -5.98 -45.90
CA ALA A 118 -9.04 -5.40 -44.68
C ALA A 118 -9.82 -4.15 -44.24
N GLY A 119 -9.90 -3.92 -42.93
CA GLY A 119 -10.56 -2.75 -42.36
C GLY A 119 -12.09 -2.78 -42.59
N PRO A 120 -12.74 -1.64 -42.89
CA PRO A 120 -14.20 -1.56 -43.02
C PRO A 120 -14.79 -2.47 -44.10
N ALA A 121 -14.00 -2.85 -45.11
CA ALA A 121 -14.44 -3.74 -46.18
C ALA A 121 -14.76 -5.16 -45.67
N VAL A 122 -14.10 -5.62 -44.60
CA VAL A 122 -14.38 -6.95 -44.01
C VAL A 122 -15.81 -7.03 -43.47
N ALA A 123 -16.38 -5.90 -43.03
CA ALA A 123 -17.75 -5.84 -42.55
C ALA A 123 -18.78 -5.67 -43.68
N MET A 124 -18.34 -5.42 -44.92
CA MET A 124 -19.22 -5.30 -46.10
C MET A 124 -19.46 -6.66 -46.76
N ASP A 125 -18.47 -7.56 -46.71
CA ASP A 125 -18.58 -8.96 -47.16
C ASP A 125 -19.56 -9.72 -46.23
N THR A 126 -20.83 -9.75 -46.62
CA THR A 126 -21.91 -10.26 -45.78
C THR A 126 -22.02 -11.78 -45.90
N ASN A 127 -21.65 -12.33 -47.06
CA ASN A 127 -21.66 -13.75 -47.34
C ASN A 127 -20.32 -14.46 -46.99
N THR A 128 -19.30 -13.70 -46.57
CA THR A 128 -17.97 -14.17 -46.13
C THR A 128 -17.20 -14.91 -47.21
N ASN A 129 -17.38 -14.55 -48.48
CA ASN A 129 -16.72 -15.19 -49.62
C ASN A 129 -15.33 -14.58 -49.94
N GLY A 130 -14.90 -13.56 -49.20
CA GLY A 130 -13.57 -12.93 -49.30
C GLY A 130 -13.44 -11.83 -50.35
N VAL A 131 -14.52 -11.47 -51.04
CA VAL A 131 -14.60 -10.36 -52.01
C VAL A 131 -15.87 -9.53 -51.76
N ILE A 132 -15.97 -8.34 -52.35
CA ILE A 132 -17.19 -7.51 -52.24
C ILE A 132 -17.96 -7.56 -53.54
N GLU A 133 -19.18 -8.09 -53.50
CA GLU A 133 -20.12 -8.04 -54.62
C GLU A 133 -20.79 -6.65 -54.72
N LYS A 134 -21.34 -6.32 -55.90
CA LYS A 134 -21.91 -5.00 -56.17
C LYS A 134 -23.08 -4.66 -55.25
N GLU A 135 -23.83 -5.69 -54.86
CA GLU A 135 -24.97 -5.63 -53.95
C GLU A 135 -24.55 -5.48 -52.48
N GLU A 136 -23.30 -5.82 -52.14
CA GLU A 136 -22.73 -5.74 -50.79
C GLU A 136 -21.93 -4.45 -50.55
N ALA A 137 -21.54 -3.77 -51.63
CA ALA A 137 -20.80 -2.53 -51.55
C ALA A 137 -21.61 -1.42 -50.85
N LEU A 138 -20.98 -0.70 -49.93
CA LEU A 138 -21.60 0.42 -49.21
C LEU A 138 -20.76 1.70 -49.29
N GLY A 139 -21.43 2.85 -49.22
CA GLY A 139 -20.77 4.16 -49.18
C GLY A 139 -19.95 4.48 -50.45
N PRO A 140 -18.70 4.97 -50.33
CA PRO A 140 -17.88 5.34 -51.49
C PRO A 140 -17.54 4.16 -52.42
N ALA A 141 -17.53 2.92 -51.91
CA ALA A 141 -17.28 1.72 -52.71
C ALA A 141 -18.47 1.40 -53.63
N ALA A 142 -19.71 1.58 -53.16
CA ALA A 142 -20.91 1.42 -53.98
C ALA A 142 -20.99 2.44 -55.11
N ALA A 143 -20.67 3.70 -54.81
CA ALA A 143 -20.75 4.80 -55.78
C ALA A 143 -19.70 4.70 -56.90
N ASN A 144 -18.61 3.98 -56.67
CA ASN A 144 -17.45 3.91 -57.56
C ASN A 144 -17.09 2.48 -57.96
N PHE A 145 -18.01 1.51 -57.77
CA PHE A 145 -17.73 0.08 -57.91
C PHE A 145 -17.02 -0.27 -59.23
N ASP A 146 -17.59 0.17 -60.36
CA ASP A 146 -17.07 -0.11 -61.71
C ASP A 146 -15.73 0.61 -62.01
N THR A 147 -15.34 1.59 -61.19
CA THR A 147 -14.04 2.28 -61.29
C THR A 147 -12.97 1.69 -60.37
N ILE A 148 -13.39 0.96 -59.33
CA ILE A 148 -12.51 0.26 -58.39
C ILE A 148 -12.17 -1.13 -58.96
N ASP A 149 -13.14 -1.79 -59.61
CA ASP A 149 -12.99 -3.06 -60.33
C ASP A 149 -12.13 -2.85 -61.59
N LEU A 150 -10.81 -2.90 -61.39
CA LEU A 150 -9.79 -2.62 -62.40
C LEU A 150 -9.58 -3.81 -63.34
N ASP A 151 -9.82 -5.02 -62.85
CA ASP A 151 -9.70 -6.25 -63.62
C ASP A 151 -11.03 -6.69 -64.28
N LYS A 152 -12.14 -6.01 -63.97
CA LYS A 152 -13.50 -6.25 -64.48
C LYS A 152 -14.03 -7.63 -64.10
N SER A 153 -13.63 -8.14 -62.95
CA SER A 153 -14.09 -9.42 -62.42
C SER A 153 -15.54 -9.38 -61.92
N GLY A 154 -16.09 -8.19 -61.69
CA GLY A 154 -17.44 -7.99 -61.15
C GLY A 154 -17.50 -8.06 -59.62
N THR A 155 -16.35 -8.22 -58.95
CA THR A 155 -16.20 -8.27 -57.49
C THR A 155 -14.98 -7.46 -57.08
N LEU A 156 -14.99 -6.81 -55.91
CA LEU A 156 -13.83 -6.06 -55.43
C LEU A 156 -13.02 -6.86 -54.42
N ASP A 157 -11.72 -7.01 -54.68
CA ASP A 157 -10.82 -7.67 -53.73
C ASP A 157 -10.05 -6.70 -52.83
N GLY A 158 -9.27 -7.24 -51.88
CA GLY A 158 -8.49 -6.45 -50.95
C GLY A 158 -7.41 -5.58 -51.61
N SER A 159 -6.93 -5.94 -52.79
CA SER A 159 -5.87 -5.22 -53.51
C SER A 159 -6.43 -4.01 -54.27
N GLU A 160 -7.59 -4.14 -54.90
CA GLU A 160 -8.28 -3.07 -55.63
C GLU A 160 -8.80 -1.98 -54.67
N LEU A 161 -9.39 -2.39 -53.55
CA LEU A 161 -9.83 -1.48 -52.51
C LEU A 161 -8.65 -0.74 -51.86
N ARG A 162 -7.52 -1.42 -51.62
CA ARG A 162 -6.30 -0.76 -51.13
C ARG A 162 -5.75 0.23 -52.15
N PHE A 163 -5.70 -0.15 -53.43
CA PHE A 163 -5.23 0.73 -54.50
C PHE A 163 -6.06 2.02 -54.55
N PHE A 164 -7.40 1.90 -54.52
CA PHE A 164 -8.29 3.05 -54.61
C PHE A 164 -8.27 3.95 -53.35
N PHE A 165 -8.31 3.37 -52.15
CA PHE A 165 -8.45 4.15 -50.91
C PHE A 165 -7.12 4.56 -50.26
N ARG A 166 -6.03 3.82 -50.48
CA ARG A 166 -4.73 4.05 -49.81
C ARG A 166 -3.57 4.27 -50.79
N GLY A 167 -3.74 3.96 -52.07
CA GLY A 167 -2.66 3.97 -53.06
C GLY A 167 -1.68 2.80 -52.89
N GLY A 168 -1.25 2.20 -54.00
CA GLY A 168 -0.36 1.02 -54.04
C GLY A 168 0.00 0.60 -55.47
N PRO A 169 0.70 -0.53 -55.68
CA PRO A 169 0.91 -1.11 -57.02
C PRO A 169 -0.42 -1.46 -57.67
N ARG A 170 -0.59 -1.19 -58.98
CA ARG A 170 -1.82 -1.52 -59.72
C ARG A 170 -1.96 -3.05 -59.85
N PRO A 171 -3.06 -3.66 -59.39
CA PRO A 171 -3.30 -5.10 -59.57
C PRO A 171 -3.47 -5.45 -61.07
N GLY A 172 -2.94 -6.60 -61.51
CA GLY A 172 -3.24 -7.18 -62.84
C GLY A 172 -2.32 -6.87 -64.03
N GLY A 173 -1.12 -6.31 -63.86
CA GLY A 173 -0.16 -6.11 -64.95
C GLY A 173 0.86 -7.28 -65.09
N PRO A 174 1.26 -7.71 -66.31
CA PRO A 174 2.22 -8.79 -66.48
C PRO A 174 3.64 -8.38 -66.05
N ALA A 175 4.31 -9.29 -65.35
CA ALA A 175 5.72 -9.22 -64.99
C ALA A 175 6.59 -9.77 -66.13
N ASP A 176 7.59 -9.01 -66.61
CA ASP A 176 8.87 -9.59 -67.05
C ASP A 176 9.99 -8.59 -67.30
N ALA A 177 11.18 -9.06 -66.93
CA ALA A 177 12.49 -8.98 -67.59
C ALA A 177 13.24 -7.64 -67.81
N ALA A 178 14.46 -7.65 -67.27
CA ALA A 178 15.58 -6.75 -67.58
C ALA A 178 15.97 -6.74 -69.08
N PRO A 179 16.77 -5.75 -69.53
CA PRO A 179 18.18 -6.10 -69.75
C PRO A 179 19.20 -5.00 -69.40
N ALA A 180 20.44 -5.46 -69.26
CA ALA A 180 21.65 -4.66 -69.14
C ALA A 180 22.23 -4.25 -70.50
N GLN A 181 22.95 -3.12 -70.48
CA GLN A 181 24.17 -2.73 -71.22
C GLN A 181 24.07 -1.43 -72.05
N GLY A 182 24.95 -0.50 -71.69
CA GLY A 182 25.77 0.24 -72.66
C GLY A 182 25.43 1.72 -72.90
N GLY A 183 26.26 2.61 -72.35
CA GLY A 183 26.76 3.77 -73.12
C GLY A 183 26.17 5.15 -72.86
N SER A 184 26.88 5.93 -72.03
CA SER A 184 27.10 7.38 -72.11
C SER A 184 25.88 8.33 -72.17
N GLN A 185 25.67 9.10 -71.10
CA GLN A 185 25.85 10.57 -71.08
C GLN A 185 25.45 11.15 -69.71
N SER A 186 26.04 12.30 -69.40
CA SER A 186 26.13 12.98 -68.11
C SER A 186 24.83 13.59 -67.57
N ALA A 187 24.82 13.74 -66.23
CA ALA A 187 24.18 14.78 -65.40
C ALA A 187 22.81 14.48 -64.76
N GLY A 188 22.80 14.49 -63.41
CA GLY A 188 21.60 14.65 -62.58
C GLY A 188 21.57 13.77 -61.32
N ALA A 189 22.03 14.30 -60.18
CA ALA A 189 21.93 13.65 -58.87
C ALA A 189 20.46 13.53 -58.39
N PRO A 190 20.03 12.45 -57.70
CA PRO A 190 18.72 12.41 -57.05
C PRO A 190 18.77 13.21 -55.74
N GLN A 191 17.91 14.24 -55.64
CA GLN A 191 17.66 15.01 -54.44
C GLN A 191 17.20 14.10 -53.30
N GLY A 192 18.01 14.04 -52.24
CA GLY A 192 17.66 13.39 -50.99
C GLY A 192 16.44 14.04 -50.34
N GLY A 193 15.58 13.21 -49.76
CA GLY A 193 14.58 13.70 -48.81
C GLY A 193 15.24 14.47 -47.65
N PRO A 194 14.48 15.29 -46.91
CA PRO A 194 15.01 16.06 -45.79
C PRO A 194 15.83 15.17 -44.84
N PRO A 195 16.98 15.65 -44.33
CA PRO A 195 17.78 14.86 -43.38
C PRO A 195 16.92 14.46 -42.18
N PRO A 196 17.17 13.28 -41.58
CA PRO A 196 16.40 12.81 -40.45
C PRO A 196 16.47 13.83 -39.31
N ALA A 197 15.32 14.17 -38.74
CA ALA A 197 15.24 15.10 -37.63
C ALA A 197 15.81 14.46 -36.37
N THR A 198 16.65 15.21 -35.67
CA THR A 198 17.17 14.83 -34.37
C THR A 198 16.10 15.04 -33.31
N VAL A 199 15.74 13.97 -32.60
CA VAL A 199 14.66 13.98 -31.61
C VAL A 199 15.06 13.25 -30.34
N VAL A 200 14.38 13.58 -29.23
CA VAL A 200 14.43 12.79 -27.99
C VAL A 200 13.12 12.04 -27.87
N LEU A 201 13.21 10.75 -27.59
CA LEU A 201 12.06 9.87 -27.42
C LEU A 201 11.79 9.62 -25.94
N ASP A 202 10.52 9.47 -25.60
CA ASP A 202 10.05 8.95 -24.32
C ASP A 202 9.09 7.79 -24.58
N GLU A 203 9.02 6.86 -23.64
CA GLU A 203 8.14 5.70 -23.76
C GLU A 203 6.81 6.00 -23.07
N VAL A 204 5.73 5.58 -23.73
CA VAL A 204 4.39 5.59 -23.15
C VAL A 204 4.32 4.44 -22.13
N VAL A 205 4.12 4.77 -20.86
CA VAL A 205 4.09 3.81 -19.77
C VAL A 205 2.71 3.74 -19.14
N GLU A 206 2.35 2.56 -18.65
CA GLU A 206 1.17 2.37 -17.81
C GLU A 206 1.55 2.72 -16.36
N GLU A 207 0.93 3.77 -15.83
CA GLU A 207 1.15 4.21 -14.45
C GLU A 207 -0.14 4.05 -13.65
N THR A 208 -0.01 3.63 -12.40
CA THR A 208 -1.12 3.60 -11.45
C THR A 208 -1.36 5.02 -10.94
N ILE A 209 -2.50 5.60 -11.28
CA ILE A 209 -2.87 6.98 -10.92
C ILE A 209 -4.03 6.95 -9.94
N GLY A 210 -3.84 7.63 -8.81
CA GLY A 210 -4.88 7.92 -7.83
C GLY A 210 -5.12 9.43 -7.75
N GLN A 211 -6.38 9.86 -7.77
CA GLN A 211 -6.71 11.22 -7.38
C GLN A 211 -6.36 11.42 -5.91
N THR A 212 -5.93 12.61 -5.51
CA THR A 212 -5.68 12.94 -4.10
C THR A 212 -6.43 14.20 -3.70
N THR A 213 -6.80 14.29 -2.43
CA THR A 213 -7.37 15.50 -1.83
C THR A 213 -6.38 16.03 -0.79
N PRO A 214 -6.03 17.32 -0.83
CA PRO A 214 -5.19 17.90 0.21
C PRO A 214 -5.96 17.99 1.53
N VAL A 215 -5.38 17.42 2.58
CA VAL A 215 -5.84 17.50 3.96
C VAL A 215 -4.77 18.21 4.78
N ILE A 216 -5.19 19.17 5.60
CA ILE A 216 -4.27 19.88 6.49
C ILE A 216 -3.91 18.93 7.65
N GLY A 217 -2.61 18.77 7.88
CA GLY A 217 -2.06 18.09 9.03
C GLY A 217 -1.05 18.95 9.76
N ARG A 218 -0.43 18.36 10.77
CA ARG A 218 0.65 18.95 11.53
C ARG A 218 1.72 17.93 11.87
N ILE A 219 2.95 18.40 12.02
CA ILE A 219 4.03 17.60 12.61
C ILE A 219 3.80 17.53 14.12
N VAL A 220 4.06 16.37 14.70
CA VAL A 220 3.95 16.11 16.14
C VAL A 220 5.14 15.30 16.62
N ALA A 221 5.66 15.63 17.79
CA ALA A 221 6.61 14.75 18.47
C ALA A 221 5.90 13.53 19.07
N ARG A 222 6.47 12.33 18.90
CA ARG A 222 5.96 11.10 19.55
C ARG A 222 6.07 11.19 21.07
N GLN A 223 7.11 11.87 21.56
CA GLN A 223 7.38 12.08 22.98
C GLN A 223 7.48 13.58 23.23
N SER A 224 6.51 14.11 23.98
CA SER A 224 6.47 15.50 24.38
C SER A 224 5.66 15.63 25.66
N GLY A 225 6.10 16.48 26.58
CA GLY A 225 5.32 16.79 27.76
C GLY A 225 6.11 17.37 28.93
N PRO A 226 5.41 17.79 29.98
CA PRO A 226 6.03 18.28 31.20
C PRO A 226 6.68 17.14 31.98
N ILE A 227 7.95 17.33 32.33
CA ILE A 227 8.70 16.49 33.25
C ILE A 227 8.49 17.06 34.65
N ALA A 228 8.00 16.22 35.55
CA ALA A 228 7.60 16.62 36.88
C ALA A 228 8.59 16.17 37.97
N ALA A 229 8.59 16.91 39.08
CA ALA A 229 9.30 16.53 40.29
C ALA A 229 8.69 15.27 40.92
N ARG A 230 9.54 14.38 41.41
CA ARG A 230 9.14 13.13 42.08
C ARG A 230 9.25 13.18 43.59
N VAL A 231 9.95 14.18 44.12
CA VAL A 231 10.08 14.48 45.55
C VAL A 231 9.80 15.95 45.80
N SER A 232 9.51 16.29 47.06
CA SER A 232 9.28 17.67 47.46
C SER A 232 10.52 18.33 48.07
N GLY A 233 10.73 19.60 47.72
CA GLY A 233 11.83 20.41 48.22
C GLY A 233 12.01 21.70 47.41
N ALA A 234 12.93 22.54 47.87
CA ALA A 234 13.32 23.74 47.15
C ALA A 234 14.25 23.39 45.98
N VAL A 235 14.09 24.07 44.84
CA VAL A 235 15.02 23.98 43.71
C VAL A 235 16.28 24.74 44.06
N VAL A 236 17.41 24.04 44.07
CA VAL A 236 18.74 24.62 44.35
C VAL A 236 19.43 25.04 43.06
N ASP A 237 19.20 24.31 41.97
CA ASP A 237 19.89 24.51 40.70
C ASP A 237 18.97 24.17 39.52
N MET A 238 19.01 24.99 38.48
CA MET A 238 18.37 24.76 37.18
C MET A 238 19.48 24.68 36.14
N ARG A 239 19.65 23.52 35.51
CA ARG A 239 20.78 23.21 34.62
C ARG A 239 20.47 23.36 33.14
N VAL A 240 19.25 23.77 32.82
CA VAL A 240 18.76 23.91 31.45
C VAL A 240 17.96 25.19 31.30
N GLU A 241 18.07 25.78 30.12
CA GLU A 241 17.28 26.91 29.68
C GLU A 241 16.36 26.50 28.52
N VAL A 242 15.40 27.36 28.20
CA VAL A 242 14.51 27.13 27.05
C VAL A 242 15.32 27.22 25.76
N GLY A 243 15.21 26.19 24.92
CA GLY A 243 15.99 26.04 23.69
C GLY A 243 17.18 25.09 23.81
N ASP A 244 17.57 24.70 25.03
CA ASP A 244 18.67 23.75 25.22
C ASP A 244 18.28 22.34 24.75
N ARG A 245 19.26 21.65 24.17
CA ARG A 245 19.15 20.22 23.84
C ARG A 245 19.60 19.39 25.03
N VAL A 246 18.82 18.37 25.36
CA VAL A 246 19.09 17.42 26.43
C VAL A 246 19.07 15.99 25.89
N GLU A 247 19.91 15.15 26.46
CA GLU A 247 19.92 13.71 26.24
C GLU A 247 19.19 12.97 27.36
N THR A 248 18.89 11.68 27.13
CA THR A 248 18.28 10.83 28.15
C THR A 248 19.17 10.75 29.38
N GLY A 249 18.63 11.13 30.53
CA GLY A 249 19.32 11.08 31.82
C GLY A 249 19.96 12.41 32.22
N ASP A 250 19.99 13.42 31.35
CA ASP A 250 20.52 14.74 31.70
C ASP A 250 19.72 15.36 32.85
N ILE A 251 20.42 16.02 33.76
CA ILE A 251 19.81 16.68 34.92
C ILE A 251 19.24 18.02 34.46
N LEU A 252 17.95 18.21 34.64
CA LEU A 252 17.24 19.44 34.32
C LEU A 252 17.24 20.40 35.51
N ALA A 253 16.96 19.85 36.70
CA ALA A 253 16.91 20.60 37.95
C ALA A 253 17.42 19.74 39.11
N THR A 254 18.00 20.39 40.11
CA THR A 254 18.39 19.74 41.37
C THR A 254 17.55 20.32 42.51
N ILE A 255 16.82 19.44 43.19
CA ILE A 255 16.09 19.74 44.43
C ILE A 255 17.05 19.55 45.61
N ASP A 256 16.85 20.31 46.68
CA ASP A 256 17.64 20.24 47.91
C ASP A 256 17.94 18.79 48.35
N LEU A 257 19.22 18.46 48.30
CA LEU A 257 19.77 17.14 48.56
C LEU A 257 20.01 16.88 50.05
N GLU A 258 20.24 17.92 50.85
CA GLU A 258 20.80 17.78 52.20
C GLU A 258 19.88 16.93 53.07
N ARG A 259 18.58 17.27 53.08
CA ARG A 259 17.57 16.52 53.83
C ARG A 259 17.51 15.04 53.43
N MET A 260 17.61 14.74 52.13
CA MET A 260 17.52 13.38 51.60
C MET A 260 18.79 12.57 51.88
N GLN A 261 19.96 13.21 51.86
CA GLN A 261 21.23 12.58 52.22
C GLN A 261 21.24 12.17 53.70
N LEU A 262 20.82 13.07 54.59
CA LEU A 262 20.71 12.79 56.02
C LEU A 262 19.74 11.64 56.31
N GLU A 263 18.60 11.59 55.60
CA GLU A 263 17.63 10.49 55.75
C GLU A 263 18.20 9.16 55.26
N ARG A 264 18.92 9.16 54.12
CA ARG A 264 19.64 7.97 53.62
C ARG A 264 20.67 7.47 54.63
N ASP A 265 21.46 8.37 55.21
CA ASP A 265 22.51 8.03 56.18
C ASP A 265 21.93 7.47 57.47
N ARG A 266 20.83 8.04 57.97
CA ARG A 266 20.07 7.51 59.10
C ARG A 266 19.64 6.06 58.86
N TYR A 267 19.04 5.76 57.71
CA TYR A 267 18.61 4.38 57.40
C TYR A 267 19.79 3.43 57.16
N ALA A 268 20.92 3.94 56.66
CA ALA A 268 22.13 3.14 56.55
C ALA A 268 22.65 2.71 57.93
N ALA A 269 22.65 3.62 58.91
CA ALA A 269 23.00 3.29 60.29
C ALA A 269 22.05 2.25 60.92
N ILE A 270 20.74 2.36 60.66
CA ILE A 270 19.76 1.36 61.13
C ILE A 270 20.04 -0.02 60.52
N VAL A 271 20.36 -0.10 59.23
CA VAL A 271 20.75 -1.37 58.59
C VAL A 271 22.00 -1.97 59.25
N THR A 272 23.00 -1.15 59.57
CA THR A 272 24.21 -1.59 60.29
C THR A 272 23.85 -2.14 61.67
N GLN A 273 23.01 -1.44 62.44
CA GLN A 273 22.54 -1.90 63.74
C GLN A 273 21.80 -3.25 63.64
N GLN A 274 20.85 -3.39 62.70
CA GLN A 274 20.09 -4.64 62.55
C GLN A 274 20.95 -5.80 62.04
N THR A 275 22.00 -5.51 61.28
CA THR A 275 22.98 -6.52 60.85
C THR A 275 23.77 -7.06 62.05
N ALA A 276 24.18 -6.17 62.97
CA ALA A 276 24.84 -6.56 64.21
C ALA A 276 23.90 -7.41 65.10
N ASN A 277 22.64 -7.01 65.25
CA ASN A 277 21.63 -7.77 66.02
C ASN A 277 21.42 -9.19 65.46
N LEU A 278 21.29 -9.32 64.13
CA LEU A 278 21.17 -10.63 63.48
C LEU A 278 22.43 -11.49 63.68
N THR A 279 23.60 -10.85 63.70
CA THR A 279 24.88 -11.55 63.95
C THR A 279 24.94 -12.09 65.37
N ALA A 280 24.57 -11.28 66.36
CA ALA A 280 24.48 -11.71 67.75
C ALA A 280 23.46 -12.86 67.93
N ALA A 281 22.25 -12.70 67.39
CA ALA A 281 21.21 -13.72 67.49
C ALA A 281 21.62 -15.07 66.87
N ARG A 282 22.41 -15.04 65.78
CA ARG A 282 22.97 -16.25 65.15
C ARG A 282 24.05 -16.90 66.01
N ALA A 283 24.93 -16.11 66.63
CA ALA A 283 25.95 -16.63 67.54
C ALA A 283 25.31 -17.30 68.76
N ASP A 284 24.25 -16.71 69.31
CA ASP A 284 23.48 -17.31 70.41
C ASP A 284 22.79 -18.61 69.98
N LEU A 285 22.21 -18.65 68.77
CA LEU A 285 21.62 -19.88 68.22
C LEU A 285 22.66 -20.99 68.08
N GLU A 286 23.85 -20.65 67.59
CA GLU A 286 24.95 -21.60 67.46
C GLU A 286 25.41 -22.14 68.82
N LYS A 287 25.53 -21.27 69.84
CA LYS A 287 25.82 -21.68 71.22
C LYS A 287 24.77 -22.68 71.73
N LYS A 288 23.48 -22.40 71.55
CA LYS A 288 22.39 -23.28 71.98
C LYS A 288 22.37 -24.61 71.21
N ARG A 289 22.68 -24.61 69.92
CA ARG A 289 22.84 -25.83 69.11
C ARG A 289 24.02 -26.69 69.56
N ASN A 290 25.14 -26.07 69.91
CA ASN A 290 26.31 -26.77 70.42
C ASN A 290 26.04 -27.42 71.79
N GLU A 291 25.23 -26.78 72.64
CA GLU A 291 24.76 -27.38 73.89
C GLU A 291 23.86 -28.59 73.62
N LEU A 292 22.86 -28.46 72.75
CA LEU A 292 21.99 -29.58 72.36
C LEU A 292 22.81 -30.77 71.83
N LYS A 293 23.75 -30.51 70.93
CA LYS A 293 24.65 -31.52 70.36
C LYS A 293 25.49 -32.22 71.44
N ARG A 294 25.91 -31.50 72.48
CA ARG A 294 26.63 -32.09 73.62
C ARG A 294 25.72 -33.02 74.42
N GLN A 295 24.46 -32.63 74.67
CA GLN A 295 23.46 -33.46 75.35
C GLN A 295 23.14 -34.73 74.53
N GLU A 296 23.03 -34.61 73.20
CA GLU A 296 22.86 -35.75 72.29
C GLU A 296 24.04 -36.73 72.34
N GLY A 297 25.27 -36.21 72.39
CA GLY A 297 26.48 -37.04 72.45
C GLY A 297 26.59 -37.91 73.71
N ILE A 298 25.94 -37.51 74.81
CA ILE A 298 25.93 -38.26 76.07
C ILE A 298 24.66 -39.10 76.28
N ARG A 299 23.77 -39.19 75.28
CA ARG A 299 22.44 -39.82 75.37
C ARG A 299 22.45 -41.28 75.85
N ASN A 300 23.52 -42.02 75.57
CA ASN A 300 23.68 -43.43 75.97
C ASN A 300 24.50 -43.60 77.27
N SER A 301 24.80 -42.52 77.98
CA SER A 301 25.56 -42.55 79.23
C SER A 301 24.66 -42.37 80.45
N ALA A 302 25.13 -42.80 81.63
CA ALA A 302 24.44 -42.58 82.89
C ALA A 302 24.27 -41.09 83.27
N ALA A 303 24.98 -40.17 82.59
CA ALA A 303 24.92 -38.74 82.84
C ALA A 303 23.79 -38.02 82.05
N PHE A 304 23.04 -38.74 81.20
CA PHE A 304 21.96 -38.16 80.41
C PHE A 304 20.73 -37.79 81.26
N SER A 305 20.10 -36.65 80.94
CA SER A 305 18.83 -36.20 81.53
C SER A 305 17.86 -35.83 80.42
N GLN A 306 16.72 -36.54 80.37
CA GLN A 306 15.66 -36.29 79.37
C GLN A 306 15.12 -34.87 79.45
N ALA A 307 14.85 -34.35 80.66
CA ALA A 307 14.39 -32.99 80.87
C ALA A 307 15.37 -31.95 80.30
N ARG A 308 16.68 -32.09 80.55
CA ARG A 308 17.69 -31.17 80.01
C ARG A 308 17.78 -31.20 78.48
N PHE A 309 17.59 -32.37 77.88
CA PHE A 309 17.56 -32.50 76.43
C PHE A 309 16.33 -31.81 75.83
N GLU A 310 15.15 -32.00 76.42
CA GLU A 310 13.91 -31.34 76.02
C GLU A 310 14.01 -29.81 76.18
N ASP A 311 14.53 -29.34 77.31
CA ASP A 311 14.80 -27.91 77.56
C ASP A 311 15.74 -27.33 76.49
N SER A 312 16.88 -27.99 76.22
CA SER A 312 17.83 -27.53 75.20
C SER A 312 17.24 -27.53 73.79
N THR A 313 16.32 -28.46 73.50
CA THR A 313 15.60 -28.51 72.22
C THR A 313 14.64 -27.32 72.09
N GLN A 314 13.90 -27.02 73.17
CA GLN A 314 13.01 -25.86 73.23
C GLN A 314 13.79 -24.55 73.12
N GLU A 315 14.94 -24.43 73.79
CA GLU A 315 15.81 -23.25 73.69
C GLU A 315 16.30 -23.00 72.25
N VAL A 316 16.67 -24.06 71.52
CA VAL A 316 17.06 -23.95 70.10
C VAL A 316 15.87 -23.49 69.25
N ALA A 317 14.66 -24.00 69.52
CA ALA A 317 13.46 -23.58 68.80
C ALA A 317 13.13 -22.10 69.06
N VAL A 318 13.20 -21.65 70.31
CA VAL A 318 13.01 -20.24 70.70
C VAL A 318 14.04 -19.36 70.00
N GLN A 319 15.33 -19.72 70.07
CA GLN A 319 16.39 -18.91 69.48
C GLN A 319 16.35 -18.91 67.94
N THR A 320 15.83 -19.99 67.33
CA THR A 320 15.55 -20.01 65.88
C THR A 320 14.47 -18.98 65.52
N GLY A 321 13.44 -18.84 66.37
CA GLY A 321 12.45 -17.77 66.27
C GLY A 321 13.07 -16.36 66.33
N VAL A 322 13.97 -16.11 67.29
CA VAL A 322 14.69 -14.83 67.41
C VAL A 322 15.52 -14.49 66.17
N VAL A 323 16.19 -15.49 65.58
CA VAL A 323 16.92 -15.29 64.30
C VAL A 323 15.96 -14.96 63.15
N ALA A 324 14.79 -15.59 63.10
CA ALA A 324 13.79 -15.28 62.08
C ALA A 324 13.24 -13.86 62.24
N GLU A 325 12.95 -13.43 63.47
CA GLU A 325 12.50 -12.08 63.81
C GLU A 325 13.53 -11.01 63.43
N THR A 326 14.77 -11.14 63.90
CA THR A 326 15.85 -10.18 63.60
C THR A 326 16.17 -10.12 62.10
N ARG A 327 16.00 -11.22 61.37
CA ARG A 327 16.10 -11.25 59.91
C ARG A 327 14.99 -10.43 59.24
N ALA A 328 13.76 -10.52 59.75
CA ALA A 328 12.64 -9.72 59.25
C ALA A 328 12.87 -8.22 59.52
N GLN A 329 13.35 -7.86 60.71
CA GLN A 329 13.71 -6.48 61.06
C GLN A 329 14.81 -5.92 60.14
N LEU A 330 15.85 -6.71 59.85
CA LEU A 330 16.88 -6.32 58.88
C LEU A 330 16.31 -6.13 57.47
N SER A 331 15.39 -6.99 57.04
CA SER A 331 14.71 -6.85 55.73
C SER A 331 13.91 -5.55 55.63
N GLN A 332 13.18 -5.20 56.68
CA GLN A 332 12.45 -3.93 56.80
C GLN A 332 13.40 -2.74 56.72
N ALA A 333 14.49 -2.73 57.50
CA ALA A 333 15.49 -1.66 57.48
C ALA A 333 16.13 -1.48 56.10
N ARG A 334 16.43 -2.59 55.39
CA ARG A 334 16.97 -2.54 54.02
C ARG A 334 15.97 -1.93 53.03
N THR A 335 14.68 -2.21 53.20
CA THR A 335 13.62 -1.64 52.35
C THR A 335 13.49 -0.13 52.57
N GLN A 336 13.57 0.32 53.82
CA GLN A 336 13.57 1.74 54.16
C GLN A 336 14.79 2.47 53.56
N LEU A 337 15.99 1.89 53.67
CA LEU A 337 17.18 2.42 53.01
C LEU A 337 17.03 2.47 51.49
N LYS A 338 16.43 1.45 50.88
CA LYS A 338 16.18 1.42 49.43
C LYS A 338 15.25 2.57 49.01
N ARG A 339 14.21 2.86 49.79
CA ARG A 339 13.30 3.99 49.55
C ARG A 339 14.05 5.32 49.65
N ALA A 340 14.77 5.56 50.74
CA ALA A 340 15.55 6.79 50.93
C ALA A 340 16.60 7.02 49.83
N LYS A 341 17.22 5.94 49.31
CA LYS A 341 18.12 6.02 48.14
C LYS A 341 17.40 6.40 46.85
N ARG A 342 16.13 6.03 46.68
CA ARG A 342 15.32 6.42 45.52
C ARG A 342 14.88 7.87 45.65
N ASP A 343 14.40 8.26 46.82
CA ASP A 343 14.02 9.64 47.11
C ASP A 343 15.23 10.59 46.87
N LEU A 344 16.43 10.20 47.29
CA LEU A 344 17.67 10.94 47.00
C LEU A 344 18.09 10.94 45.52
N ALA A 345 17.71 9.93 44.73
CA ALA A 345 17.99 9.95 43.30
C ALA A 345 16.97 10.81 42.54
N ASP A 346 15.73 10.85 43.04
CA ASP A 346 14.61 11.59 42.47
C ASP A 346 14.65 13.10 42.78
N THR A 347 15.59 13.56 43.62
CA THR A 347 15.91 15.00 43.78
C THR A 347 16.57 15.59 42.54
N GLU A 348 17.28 14.78 41.77
CA GLU A 348 17.80 15.16 40.45
C GLU A 348 16.72 14.84 39.42
N VAL A 349 16.02 15.89 38.96
CA VAL A 349 14.98 15.75 37.95
C VAL A 349 15.66 15.57 36.60
N ARG A 350 15.55 14.38 36.02
CA ARG A 350 16.26 13.99 34.79
C ARG A 350 15.34 13.87 33.57
N ALA A 351 15.89 14.12 32.39
CA ALA A 351 15.21 13.92 31.12
C ALA A 351 14.94 12.43 30.85
N PRO A 352 13.69 12.00 30.60
CA PRO A 352 13.36 10.60 30.32
C PRO A 352 13.62 10.18 28.85
N PHE A 353 13.79 11.14 27.94
CA PHE A 353 14.05 10.95 26.52
C PHE A 353 14.84 12.15 25.98
N PRO A 354 15.56 12.03 24.84
CA PRO A 354 16.31 13.14 24.27
C PRO A 354 15.35 14.14 23.61
N GLY A 355 15.72 15.42 23.61
CA GLY A 355 14.89 16.44 22.98
C GLY A 355 15.37 17.86 23.26
N VAL A 356 14.50 18.82 22.98
CA VAL A 356 14.73 20.24 23.23
C VAL A 356 13.77 20.73 24.31
N VAL A 357 14.27 21.52 25.25
CA VAL A 357 13.47 22.15 26.30
C VAL A 357 12.61 23.25 25.69
N SER A 358 11.29 23.09 25.69
CA SER A 358 10.36 24.06 25.12
C SER A 358 9.83 25.08 26.14
N ALA A 359 9.82 24.71 27.42
CA ALA A 359 9.42 25.60 28.51
C ALA A 359 10.05 25.14 29.83
N THR A 360 10.40 26.09 30.69
CA THR A 360 10.69 25.85 32.10
C THR A 360 9.47 26.28 32.93
N HIS A 361 9.13 25.53 33.97
CA HIS A 361 7.96 25.76 34.84
C HIS A 361 8.34 26.05 36.29
N THR A 362 9.64 26.16 36.56
CA THR A 362 10.19 26.43 37.88
C THR A 362 11.49 27.21 37.76
N GLU A 363 11.91 27.83 38.85
CA GLU A 363 13.14 28.59 38.97
C GLU A 363 13.87 28.24 40.27
N VAL A 364 15.15 28.62 40.38
CA VAL A 364 15.93 28.45 41.60
C VAL A 364 15.26 29.19 42.76
N GLY A 365 15.16 28.53 43.91
CA GLY A 365 14.46 29.03 45.10
C GLY A 365 12.97 28.70 45.16
N ALA A 366 12.35 28.25 44.06
CA ALA A 366 10.96 27.79 44.08
C ALA A 366 10.83 26.47 44.86
N TYR A 367 9.69 26.26 45.52
CA TYR A 367 9.39 25.02 46.24
C TYR A 367 8.50 24.11 45.40
N LEU A 368 8.96 22.88 45.15
CA LEU A 368 8.23 21.89 44.37
C LEU A 368 7.56 20.86 45.27
N SER A 369 6.34 20.49 44.88
CA SER A 369 5.64 19.29 45.36
C SER A 369 5.73 18.17 44.32
N VAL A 370 5.48 16.93 44.76
CA VAL A 370 5.43 15.78 43.85
C VAL A 370 4.36 16.02 42.77
N GLY A 371 4.76 15.86 41.51
CA GLY A 371 3.89 16.10 40.35
C GLY A 371 3.95 17.52 39.77
N ASN A 372 4.59 18.48 40.45
CA ASN A 372 4.77 19.82 39.90
C ASN A 372 5.68 19.74 38.65
N PRO A 373 5.31 20.42 37.54
CA PRO A 373 6.13 20.46 36.34
C PRO A 373 7.43 21.25 36.59
N VAL A 374 8.52 20.79 35.99
CA VAL A 374 9.86 21.41 36.07
C VAL A 374 10.23 22.00 34.71
N ALA A 375 10.13 21.19 33.66
CA ALA A 375 10.39 21.61 32.29
C ALA A 375 9.55 20.79 31.31
N THR A 376 9.17 21.35 30.17
CA THR A 376 8.60 20.62 29.04
C THR A 376 9.70 20.29 28.05
N VAL A 377 9.83 19.02 27.68
CA VAL A 377 10.80 18.56 26.66
C VAL A 377 10.04 17.98 25.48
N ILE A 378 10.49 18.33 24.27
CA ILE A 378 9.95 17.85 23.00
C ILE A 378 11.03 17.02 22.30
N ASN A 379 10.73 15.76 21.97
CA ASN A 379 11.62 14.93 21.17
C ASN A 379 11.49 15.31 19.69
N ASP A 380 12.40 16.17 19.24
CA ASP A 380 12.46 16.69 17.87
C ASP A 380 13.15 15.74 16.88
N GLN A 381 13.70 14.62 17.36
CA GLN A 381 14.26 13.55 16.52
C GLN A 381 13.23 12.47 16.19
N ASP A 382 12.13 12.42 16.94
CA ASP A 382 11.11 11.38 16.88
C ASP A 382 9.76 11.96 16.49
N LEU A 383 9.69 12.45 15.25
CA LEU A 383 8.55 13.18 14.70
C LEU A 383 7.61 12.28 13.86
N GLU A 384 6.35 12.68 13.82
CA GLU A 384 5.30 12.11 12.98
C GLU A 384 4.43 13.21 12.39
N ILE A 385 3.58 12.86 11.44
CA ILE A 385 2.52 13.74 10.96
C ILE A 385 1.18 13.25 11.49
N GLU A 386 0.38 14.15 12.02
CA GLU A 386 -1.02 13.95 12.38
C GLU A 386 -1.89 14.74 11.39
N ALA A 387 -2.85 14.09 10.74
CA ALA A 387 -3.82 14.78 9.91
C ALA A 387 -5.24 14.33 10.23
N ASP A 388 -6.17 15.29 10.27
CA ASP A 388 -7.59 15.03 10.48
C ASP A 388 -8.25 14.68 9.16
N VAL A 389 -8.35 13.38 8.86
CA VAL A 389 -8.88 12.89 7.59
C VAL A 389 -10.39 12.67 7.70
N PRO A 390 -11.21 13.19 6.77
CA PRO A 390 -12.65 12.94 6.76
C PRO A 390 -12.99 11.44 6.75
N THR A 391 -13.95 11.01 7.57
CA THR A 391 -14.30 9.59 7.75
C THR A 391 -14.62 8.90 6.43
N ILE A 392 -15.28 9.59 5.50
CA ILE A 392 -15.62 9.07 4.15
C ILE A 392 -14.39 8.73 3.30
N ARG A 393 -13.19 9.21 3.66
CA ARG A 393 -11.93 8.95 2.95
C ARG A 393 -11.04 7.91 3.64
N ILE A 394 -11.47 7.39 4.79
CA ILE A 394 -10.70 6.40 5.56
C ILE A 394 -10.76 5.01 4.90
N GLU A 395 -11.84 4.66 4.19
CA GLU A 395 -12.01 3.35 3.55
C GLU A 395 -10.94 3.06 2.48
N GLY A 396 -10.40 4.10 1.84
CA GLY A 396 -9.32 4.00 0.86
C GLY A 396 -7.92 4.05 1.47
N LEU A 397 -7.78 3.94 2.79
CA LEU A 397 -6.51 4.00 3.50
C LEU A 397 -6.30 2.71 4.32
N ALA A 398 -5.21 2.01 4.05
CA ALA A 398 -4.74 0.87 4.82
C ALA A 398 -3.40 1.17 5.49
N SER A 399 -3.17 0.59 6.68
CA SER A 399 -1.85 0.67 7.33
C SER A 399 -0.76 0.17 6.39
N GLY A 400 0.33 0.94 6.26
CA GLY A 400 1.43 0.68 5.32
C GLY A 400 1.31 1.40 3.98
N ASP A 401 0.18 2.05 3.69
CA ASP A 401 0.02 2.82 2.44
C ASP A 401 1.01 3.99 2.36
N ASN A 402 1.58 4.18 1.18
CA ASN A 402 2.44 5.31 0.90
C ASN A 402 1.60 6.55 0.53
N VAL A 403 1.71 7.60 1.32
CA VAL A 403 0.99 8.86 1.14
C VAL A 403 1.99 10.00 1.02
N ASN A 404 1.83 10.83 0.00
CA ASN A 404 2.67 12.00 -0.21
C ASN A 404 2.25 13.14 0.72
N VAL A 405 3.22 13.73 1.42
CA VAL A 405 3.01 14.88 2.29
C VAL A 405 3.86 16.04 1.84
N ARG A 406 3.22 17.17 1.60
CA ARG A 406 3.87 18.42 1.25
C ARG A 406 4.20 19.18 2.54
N LEU A 407 5.48 19.28 2.85
CA LEU A 407 5.99 20.02 4.02
C LEU A 407 6.02 21.53 3.77
N ASN A 408 6.34 21.92 2.53
CA ASN A 408 6.31 23.30 2.04
C ASN A 408 6.03 23.30 0.52
N PRO A 409 5.76 24.45 -0.12
CA PRO A 409 5.38 24.49 -1.55
C PRO A 409 6.36 23.79 -2.51
N SER A 410 7.63 23.66 -2.13
CA SER A 410 8.70 23.12 -2.97
C SER A 410 9.13 21.71 -2.58
N LEU A 411 8.67 21.17 -1.45
CA LEU A 411 9.11 19.89 -0.91
C LEU A 411 7.93 18.99 -0.56
N THR A 412 7.86 17.87 -1.28
CA THR A 412 6.97 16.74 -1.02
C THR A 412 7.80 15.55 -0.60
N VAL A 413 7.38 14.89 0.47
CA VAL A 413 8.04 13.73 1.06
C VAL A 413 7.05 12.56 1.02
N GLN A 414 7.52 11.39 0.66
CA GLN A 414 6.73 10.16 0.77
C GLN A 414 6.71 9.71 2.23
N THR A 415 5.51 9.41 2.73
CA THR A 415 5.29 8.98 4.10
C THR A 415 4.50 7.68 4.11
N GLU A 416 4.66 6.89 5.15
CA GLU A 416 3.91 5.66 5.35
C GLU A 416 2.77 5.91 6.34
N LEU A 417 1.59 5.39 6.04
CA LEU A 417 0.47 5.38 6.96
C LEU A 417 0.73 4.41 8.12
N ARG A 418 1.05 4.95 9.29
CA ARG A 418 1.30 4.17 10.50
C ARG A 418 0.02 3.70 11.16
N ALA A 419 -0.91 4.62 11.42
CA ALA A 419 -2.08 4.33 12.23
C ALA A 419 -3.27 5.24 11.93
N ILE A 420 -4.47 4.68 11.99
CA ILE A 420 -5.73 5.41 11.93
C ILE A 420 -6.36 5.35 13.32
N ILE A 421 -6.48 6.49 14.01
CA ILE A 421 -6.99 6.51 15.38
C ILE A 421 -8.50 6.20 15.36
N PRO A 422 -8.99 5.26 16.18
CA PRO A 422 -10.42 4.91 16.26
C PRO A 422 -11.19 5.93 17.12
N ALA A 423 -10.97 7.22 16.88
CA ALA A 423 -11.66 8.33 17.52
C ALA A 423 -12.10 9.32 16.44
N GLU A 424 -13.41 9.45 16.24
CA GLU A 424 -13.99 10.42 15.32
C GLU A 424 -14.35 11.71 16.07
N ASN A 425 -13.98 12.85 15.51
CA ASN A 425 -14.47 14.14 15.97
C ASN A 425 -15.91 14.35 15.45
N PRO A 426 -16.95 14.38 16.31
CA PRO A 426 -18.34 14.44 15.86
C PRO A 426 -18.71 15.77 15.20
N ARG A 427 -17.94 16.85 15.43
CA ARG A 427 -18.18 18.18 14.85
C ARG A 427 -17.68 18.28 13.41
N THR A 428 -16.50 17.69 13.14
CA THR A 428 -15.83 17.79 11.83
C THR A 428 -15.97 16.51 10.98
N ARG A 429 -16.44 15.41 11.57
CA ARG A 429 -16.51 14.08 10.92
C ARG A 429 -15.16 13.64 10.37
N THR A 430 -14.10 13.94 11.12
CA THR A 430 -12.72 13.58 10.81
C THR A 430 -12.19 12.59 11.84
N ARG A 431 -11.21 11.79 11.43
CA ARG A 431 -10.44 10.90 12.28
C ARG A 431 -8.96 11.27 12.20
N PRO A 432 -8.24 11.36 13.32
CA PRO A 432 -6.80 11.59 13.28
C PRO A 432 -6.08 10.38 12.66
N VAL A 433 -5.22 10.66 11.70
CA VAL A 433 -4.39 9.69 11.00
C VAL A 433 -2.93 10.05 11.19
N ARG A 434 -2.10 9.04 11.47
CA ARG A 434 -0.68 9.18 11.79
C ARG A 434 0.17 8.65 10.64
N PHE A 435 1.08 9.48 10.17
CA PHE A 435 2.04 9.13 9.12
C PHE A 435 3.47 9.23 9.65
N THR A 436 4.33 8.34 9.16
CA THR A 436 5.75 8.26 9.52
C THR A 436 6.63 8.42 8.29
N THR A 437 7.77 9.08 8.47
CA THR A 437 8.83 9.15 7.46
C THR A 437 10.17 9.40 8.14
N ASN A 438 11.27 9.27 7.41
CA ASN A 438 12.59 9.61 7.91
C ASN A 438 12.83 11.12 7.80
N PHE A 439 12.41 11.86 8.82
CA PHE A 439 12.61 13.31 8.89
C PHE A 439 14.08 13.71 9.06
N ALA A 440 14.88 12.89 9.74
CA ALA A 440 16.30 13.18 9.99
C ALA A 440 17.11 13.27 8.69
N GLY A 441 16.77 12.48 7.68
CA GLY A 441 17.40 12.50 6.37
C GLY A 441 17.16 13.77 5.54
N LEU A 442 16.21 14.63 5.95
CA LEU A 442 15.85 15.84 5.20
C LEU A 442 16.74 17.05 5.55
N GLY A 443 17.43 17.02 6.70
CA GLY A 443 18.29 18.14 7.14
C GLY A 443 17.54 19.47 7.36
N LEU A 444 16.24 19.41 7.63
CA LEU A 444 15.39 20.59 7.84
C LEU A 444 15.09 20.80 9.33
N PRO A 445 15.06 22.07 9.81
CA PRO A 445 14.63 22.38 11.16
C PRO A 445 13.09 22.30 11.24
N LEU A 446 12.56 21.10 11.46
CA LEU A 446 11.13 20.87 11.62
C LEU A 446 10.69 21.20 13.05
N ALA A 447 9.52 21.80 13.19
CA ALA A 447 8.97 22.19 14.49
C ALA A 447 7.75 21.34 14.85
N ASP A 448 7.57 21.09 16.14
CA ASP A 448 6.32 20.54 16.67
C ASP A 448 5.14 21.48 16.35
N ASN A 449 3.99 20.91 15.98
CA ASN A 449 2.80 21.60 15.47
C ASN A 449 2.98 22.37 14.15
N GLN A 450 4.07 22.18 13.41
CA GLN A 450 4.24 22.76 12.08
C GLN A 450 3.18 22.22 11.12
N SER A 451 2.48 23.12 10.41
CA SER A 451 1.45 22.75 9.43
C SER A 451 2.04 22.03 8.21
N VAL A 452 1.37 20.99 7.73
CA VAL A 452 1.71 20.25 6.50
C VAL A 452 0.45 19.96 5.68
N THR A 453 0.61 19.63 4.40
CA THR A 453 -0.51 19.19 3.55
C THR A 453 -0.33 17.71 3.20
N VAL A 454 -1.20 16.85 3.70
CA VAL A 454 -1.25 15.42 3.39
C VAL A 454 -2.12 15.22 2.15
N LEU A 455 -1.59 14.55 1.13
CA LEU A 455 -2.31 14.27 -0.13
C LEU A 455 -3.02 12.91 -0.01
N VAL A 456 -4.21 12.91 0.59
CA VAL A 456 -4.96 11.67 0.86
C VAL A 456 -5.56 11.14 -0.44
N PRO A 457 -5.36 9.85 -0.79
CA PRO A 457 -5.97 9.26 -1.99
C PRO A 457 -7.51 9.31 -1.96
N VAL A 458 -8.08 9.55 -3.13
CA VAL A 458 -9.52 9.71 -3.40
C VAL A 458 -9.94 8.59 -4.34
N GLY A 459 -10.60 7.58 -3.78
CA GLY A 459 -11.04 6.41 -4.54
C GLY A 459 -9.93 5.43 -4.85
N GLY A 460 -10.25 4.39 -5.61
CA GLY A 460 -9.28 3.39 -6.04
C GLY A 460 -8.29 3.97 -7.04
N SER A 461 -7.02 3.58 -6.93
CA SER A 461 -6.05 3.82 -7.98
C SER A 461 -6.46 3.06 -9.24
N ARG A 462 -6.33 3.69 -10.40
CA ARG A 462 -6.53 3.03 -11.70
C ARG A 462 -5.23 3.06 -12.48
N ASN A 463 -4.95 1.99 -13.21
CA ASN A 463 -3.90 2.07 -14.21
C ASN A 463 -4.37 2.94 -15.36
N ALA A 464 -3.50 3.85 -15.78
CA ALA A 464 -3.74 4.69 -16.93
C ALA A 464 -2.48 4.79 -17.78
N VAL A 465 -2.68 4.81 -19.10
CA VAL A 465 -1.61 5.06 -20.06
C VAL A 465 -1.22 6.53 -19.92
N THR A 466 0.07 6.81 -19.71
CA THR A 466 0.56 8.18 -19.55
C THR A 466 1.62 8.54 -20.57
N VAL A 467 1.64 9.81 -20.95
CA VAL A 467 2.62 10.38 -21.89
C VAL A 467 3.24 11.63 -21.28
N SER A 468 4.53 11.89 -21.52
CA SER A 468 5.16 13.14 -21.09
C SER A 468 4.41 14.36 -21.66
N LYS A 469 4.24 15.40 -20.83
CA LYS A 469 3.64 16.69 -21.24
C LYS A 469 4.35 17.29 -22.44
N ASP A 470 5.66 17.13 -22.51
CA ASP A 470 6.49 17.70 -23.57
C ASP A 470 6.28 17.02 -24.93
N ALA A 471 5.71 15.80 -24.97
CA ALA A 471 5.41 15.10 -26.21
C ALA A 471 4.12 15.58 -26.89
N VAL A 472 3.19 16.17 -26.14
CA VAL A 472 1.88 16.56 -26.62
C VAL A 472 1.97 17.93 -27.26
N ILE A 473 1.62 18.02 -28.55
CA ILE A 473 1.50 19.28 -29.28
C ILE A 473 0.06 19.54 -29.66
N GLU A 474 -0.32 20.81 -29.70
CA GLU A 474 -1.64 21.23 -30.17
C GLU A 474 -1.52 21.73 -31.61
N ARG A 475 -2.18 21.07 -32.57
CA ARG A 475 -2.28 21.56 -33.95
C ARG A 475 -3.74 21.54 -34.37
N ASN A 476 -4.20 22.65 -34.95
CA ASN A 476 -5.59 22.83 -35.39
C ASN A 476 -6.64 22.57 -34.28
N GLY A 477 -6.31 22.90 -33.02
CA GLY A 477 -7.19 22.69 -31.86
C GLY A 477 -7.34 21.22 -31.43
N GLN A 478 -6.47 20.32 -31.92
CA GLN A 478 -6.43 18.92 -31.53
C GLN A 478 -5.07 18.57 -30.91
N ASN A 479 -5.11 17.83 -29.81
CA ASN A 479 -3.91 17.29 -29.18
C ASN A 479 -3.41 16.10 -29.98
N MET A 480 -2.12 16.09 -30.30
CA MET A 480 -1.47 15.03 -31.04
C MET A 480 -0.05 14.79 -30.56
N VAL A 481 0.47 13.61 -30.84
CA VAL A 481 1.87 13.24 -30.60
C VAL A 481 2.48 12.71 -31.89
N PHE A 482 3.81 12.69 -31.96
CA PHE A 482 4.53 11.99 -33.01
C PHE A 482 5.07 10.66 -32.49
N LEU A 483 4.55 9.56 -33.03
CA LEU A 483 5.07 8.22 -32.80
C LEU A 483 6.36 8.02 -33.58
N ALA A 484 7.31 7.32 -32.96
CA ALA A 484 8.64 7.03 -33.50
C ALA A 484 8.93 5.53 -33.66
N ASN A 485 7.94 4.66 -33.45
CA ASN A 485 8.10 3.18 -33.46
C ASN A 485 8.75 2.63 -34.74
N THR A 486 8.57 3.30 -35.89
CA THR A 486 9.10 2.88 -37.19
C THR A 486 10.35 3.65 -37.63
N GLY A 487 10.96 4.43 -36.73
CA GLY A 487 12.08 5.33 -37.07
C GLY A 487 11.67 6.53 -37.95
N ARG A 488 10.36 6.75 -38.15
CA ARG A 488 9.78 7.89 -38.85
C ARG A 488 8.68 8.52 -38.02
N ALA A 489 8.52 9.84 -38.15
CA ALA A 489 7.52 10.63 -37.43
C ALA A 489 6.11 10.32 -37.94
N GLN A 490 5.30 9.68 -37.11
CA GLN A 490 3.90 9.39 -37.43
C GLN A 490 2.98 10.23 -36.54
N PRO A 491 2.28 11.24 -37.08
CA PRO A 491 1.33 12.02 -36.30
C PRO A 491 0.17 11.12 -35.84
N ARG A 492 -0.14 11.16 -34.55
CA ARG A 492 -1.26 10.45 -33.96
C ARG A 492 -2.10 11.43 -33.13
N PRO A 493 -3.38 11.65 -33.46
CA PRO A 493 -4.27 12.40 -32.59
C PRO A 493 -4.50 11.59 -31.30
N ILE A 494 -4.51 12.29 -30.17
CA ILE A 494 -4.72 11.66 -28.87
C ILE A 494 -5.77 12.43 -28.08
N THR A 495 -6.53 11.71 -27.26
CA THR A 495 -7.39 12.33 -26.25
C THR A 495 -6.66 12.27 -24.92
N VAL A 496 -6.25 13.42 -24.41
CA VAL A 496 -5.62 13.52 -23.09
C VAL A 496 -6.66 13.78 -22.01
N GLY A 497 -6.38 13.29 -20.81
CA GLY A 497 -7.15 13.49 -19.59
C GLY A 497 -6.35 14.31 -18.57
N GLU A 498 -6.41 13.86 -17.31
CA GLU A 498 -5.81 14.56 -16.18
C GLU A 498 -4.27 14.58 -16.25
N ALA A 499 -3.67 15.62 -15.67
CA ALA A 499 -2.23 15.73 -15.52
C ALA A 499 -1.75 15.09 -14.22
N THR A 500 -0.75 14.21 -14.30
CA THR A 500 -0.06 13.57 -13.17
C THR A 500 1.42 13.91 -13.22
N GLY A 501 1.88 14.80 -12.33
CA GLY A 501 3.28 15.24 -12.30
C GLY A 501 3.72 15.89 -13.63
N SER A 502 4.76 15.34 -14.26
CA SER A 502 5.27 15.74 -15.58
C SER A 502 4.58 15.04 -16.76
N ARG A 503 3.61 14.15 -16.50
CA ARG A 503 2.90 13.35 -17.50
C ARG A 503 1.42 13.72 -17.59
N LEU A 504 0.77 13.32 -18.67
CA LEU A 504 -0.65 13.43 -18.95
C LEU A 504 -1.25 12.04 -19.14
N VAL A 505 -2.43 11.82 -18.59
CA VAL A 505 -3.23 10.62 -18.86
C VAL A 505 -3.68 10.64 -20.31
N VAL A 506 -3.58 9.51 -20.99
CA VAL A 506 -4.08 9.31 -22.35
C VAL A 506 -5.35 8.46 -22.25
N ILE A 507 -6.48 9.05 -22.62
CA ILE A 507 -7.79 8.38 -22.66
C ILE A 507 -7.88 7.49 -23.91
N SER A 508 -7.33 7.96 -25.04
CA SER A 508 -7.29 7.19 -26.29
C SER A 508 -6.19 7.66 -27.23
N GLY A 509 -5.72 6.76 -28.08
CA GLY A 509 -4.80 7.05 -29.19
C GLY A 509 -3.37 6.52 -29.02
N LEU A 510 -2.99 6.04 -27.83
CA LEU A 510 -1.68 5.44 -27.55
C LEU A 510 -1.82 4.15 -26.74
N VAL A 511 -0.84 3.28 -26.87
CA VAL A 511 -0.72 2.05 -26.09
C VAL A 511 0.60 2.04 -25.29
N PRO A 512 0.67 1.33 -24.15
CA PRO A 512 1.93 1.13 -23.45
C PRO A 512 3.01 0.54 -24.37
N GLY A 513 4.23 1.07 -24.28
CA GLY A 513 5.37 0.70 -25.13
C GLY A 513 5.54 1.55 -26.40
N ASP A 514 4.57 2.42 -26.72
CA ASP A 514 4.73 3.38 -27.82
C ASP A 514 5.86 4.38 -27.52
N LYS A 515 6.75 4.60 -28.50
CA LYS A 515 7.78 5.64 -28.42
C LYS A 515 7.24 6.93 -29.01
N VAL A 516 7.20 7.98 -28.20
CA VAL A 516 6.74 9.32 -28.61
C VAL A 516 7.90 10.31 -28.61
N VAL A 517 7.85 11.31 -29.48
CA VAL A 517 8.83 12.39 -29.51
C VAL A 517 8.51 13.44 -28.44
N VAL A 518 9.37 13.59 -27.44
CA VAL A 518 9.28 14.63 -26.39
C VAL A 518 10.01 15.93 -26.73
N ARG A 519 11.00 15.88 -27.62
CA ARG A 519 11.75 17.08 -28.04
C ARG A 519 12.00 17.06 -29.53
N GLY A 520 11.75 18.20 -30.18
CA GLY A 520 11.85 18.38 -31.62
C GLY A 520 10.54 18.11 -32.37
N ASN A 521 9.46 17.79 -31.66
CA ASN A 521 8.10 17.53 -32.17
C ASN A 521 7.47 18.72 -32.91
N GLU A 522 7.73 19.96 -32.50
CA GLU A 522 7.13 21.17 -33.12
C GLU A 522 7.46 21.33 -34.61
N GLY A 523 8.65 20.92 -35.04
CA GLY A 523 9.14 21.05 -36.42
C GLY A 523 8.90 19.84 -37.31
N LEU A 524 8.34 18.74 -36.79
CA LEU A 524 8.22 17.50 -37.54
C LEU A 524 7.13 17.55 -38.60
N ARG A 525 7.48 17.02 -39.78
CA ARG A 525 6.53 16.74 -40.86
C ARG A 525 6.11 15.25 -40.82
N PRO A 526 4.86 14.94 -41.21
CA PRO A 526 4.43 13.55 -41.33
C PRO A 526 5.38 12.73 -42.23
N GLY A 527 5.84 11.58 -41.74
CA GLY A 527 6.72 10.67 -42.47
C GLY A 527 8.22 11.03 -42.47
N GLN A 528 8.62 12.13 -41.81
CA GLN A 528 10.03 12.53 -41.71
C GLN A 528 10.84 11.47 -40.96
N GLY A 529 12.04 11.13 -41.46
CA GLY A 529 12.96 10.22 -40.75
C GLY A 529 13.38 10.81 -39.41
N LEU A 530 13.53 9.95 -38.40
CA LEU A 530 13.91 10.35 -37.05
C LEU A 530 15.26 9.75 -36.69
N ARG A 531 16.09 10.54 -36.00
CA ARG A 531 17.32 10.08 -35.36
C ARG A 531 17.21 10.36 -33.86
N ASP A 532 17.06 9.30 -33.09
CA ASP A 532 17.10 9.38 -31.62
C ASP A 532 18.53 9.69 -31.17
N ILE A 533 18.67 10.72 -30.34
CA ILE A 533 19.96 11.07 -29.71
C ILE A 533 20.05 10.57 -28.26
N GLY A 534 19.00 9.91 -27.75
CA GLY A 534 18.93 9.51 -26.35
C GLY A 534 19.01 10.71 -25.40
N GLU A 535 18.79 10.47 -24.11
CA GLU A 535 18.89 11.54 -23.12
C GLU A 535 20.34 11.93 -22.77
N GLN A 536 21.33 11.12 -23.18
CA GLN A 536 22.75 11.28 -22.81
C GLN A 536 23.56 12.16 -23.76
N ASP A 537 23.19 12.29 -25.05
CA ASP A 537 23.85 13.22 -25.98
C ASP A 537 23.12 14.57 -26.03
N ARG A 538 23.09 15.26 -24.88
CA ARG A 538 22.63 16.65 -24.79
C ARG A 538 23.70 17.57 -25.42
N PRO A 539 23.45 18.28 -26.53
CA PRO A 539 24.30 19.41 -26.87
C PRO A 539 24.08 20.51 -25.83
N ALA A 540 25.14 20.86 -25.10
CA ALA A 540 25.17 22.04 -24.24
C ALA A 540 25.21 23.31 -25.11
N ASN A 541 24.06 23.79 -25.54
CA ASN A 541 23.87 25.17 -25.99
C ASN A 541 22.98 25.84 -24.94
N GLY A 542 23.32 26.93 -24.27
CA GLY A 542 24.26 27.99 -24.57
C GLY A 542 23.56 29.25 -24.06
N ARG A 543 24.03 29.79 -22.94
CA ARG A 543 23.59 31.10 -22.43
C ARG A 543 23.81 32.14 -23.53
N GLY A 544 22.80 32.95 -23.84
CA GLY A 544 22.99 34.18 -24.63
C GLY A 544 21.69 34.87 -25.07
N GLY A 545 21.28 35.90 -24.32
CA GLY A 545 20.43 37.02 -24.76
C GLY A 545 18.91 36.81 -24.59
N GLY A 546 18.20 37.59 -23.77
CA GLY A 546 18.57 38.79 -23.00
C GLY A 546 17.53 39.14 -21.95
#